data_AF-A0A7R9GI53-F1
#
_entry.id   AF-A0A7R9GI53-F1
#
_cell.length_a   1.000
_cell.length_b   1.000
_cell.length_c   1.000
_cell.angle_alpha   90.00
_cell.angle_beta   90.00
_cell.angle_gamma   90.00
#
_symmetry.space_group_name_H-M   'P 1'
#
loop_
_entity.id
_entity.type
_entity.pdbx_description
1 polymer ?
#
loop_
_entity_poly.entity_id
_entity_poly.type
_entity_poly.pdbx_seq_one_letter_code
_entity_poly.pdbx_strand_id
1 'polypeptide(L)'
;MPTVKYFGRPTQQQGKYLWDLLGNLKNFGVGRIFVRQMEVAEHPGEMSFYKVVSVKPAMDEKHVKEEVLCERVFRGVKMERGRPVVVNPKIQDWQLVPKSMEKLYVDFKAVDPTIKKLPSLLNVPPLMKEILAGNKGNADTVKVPYKYDEELKNAVVASEGEKPDVTFDDSAPRLHTTSRALYENLEEFEKVLAEIPEDTKEEMIMGRKLFREFLDKVEGHATHEIPKK
;
A
#
# COMPACT_ATOMS: atom_id res chain seq x y z
N MET A 1 23.46 31.73 -5.71
CA MET A 1 22.32 31.17 -4.93
C MET A 1 22.90 30.44 -3.74
N PRO A 2 22.31 30.53 -2.54
CA PRO A 2 22.80 29.82 -1.37
C PRO A 2 22.69 28.30 -1.57
N THR A 3 23.73 27.56 -1.16
CA THR A 3 23.78 26.09 -1.27
C THR A 3 22.95 25.47 -0.14
N VAL A 4 21.73 25.01 -0.45
CA VAL A 4 20.88 24.31 0.51
C VAL A 4 21.41 22.88 0.68
N LYS A 5 21.81 22.51 1.91
CA LYS A 5 22.15 21.13 2.28
C LYS A 5 21.03 20.55 3.14
N TYR A 6 20.44 19.46 2.67
CA TYR A 6 19.41 18.74 3.41
C TYR A 6 20.07 17.77 4.39
N PHE A 7 19.62 17.78 5.65
CA PHE A 7 20.08 16.86 6.69
C PHE A 7 18.88 16.05 7.20
N GLY A 8 19.04 14.73 7.37
CA GLY A 8 18.02 13.83 7.90
C GLY A 8 17.46 12.83 6.88
N ARG A 9 16.52 11.99 7.32
CA ARG A 9 15.80 11.05 6.43
C ARG A 9 14.74 11.82 5.63
N PRO A 10 14.69 11.68 4.29
CA PRO A 10 13.65 12.30 3.50
C PRO A 10 12.28 11.69 3.85
N THR A 11 11.31 12.53 4.16
CA THR A 11 9.91 12.12 4.33
C THR A 11 9.22 12.10 2.98
N GLN A 12 8.57 11.00 2.63
CA GLN A 12 7.75 10.90 1.40
C GLN A 12 6.31 11.38 1.60
N GLN A 13 5.94 11.72 2.84
CA GLN A 13 4.64 12.30 3.17
C GLN A 13 4.55 13.70 2.58
N GLN A 14 3.70 13.83 1.58
CA GLN A 14 3.45 15.08 0.88
C GLN A 14 1.92 15.25 0.85
N GLY A 15 1.42 16.40 1.29
CA GLY A 15 -0.03 16.65 1.33
C GLY A 15 -0.51 17.39 2.56
N LYS A 16 -1.83 17.42 2.72
CA LYS A 16 -2.51 18.07 3.86
C LYS A 16 -3.04 17.01 4.82
N TYR A 17 -3.42 17.46 6.02
CA TYR A 17 -4.22 16.62 6.91
C TYR A 17 -5.58 16.33 6.28
N LEU A 18 -6.09 15.12 6.49
CA LEU A 18 -7.41 14.76 5.97
C LEU A 18 -8.49 15.65 6.59
N TRP A 19 -8.37 15.95 7.89
CA TRP A 19 -9.33 16.78 8.61
C TRP A 19 -9.45 18.18 8.01
N ASP A 20 -8.32 18.82 7.73
CA ASP A 20 -8.31 20.16 7.11
C ASP A 20 -9.00 20.15 5.75
N LEU A 21 -8.89 19.06 4.99
CA LEU A 21 -9.58 18.92 3.72
C LEU A 21 -11.08 18.69 3.92
N LEU A 22 -11.48 17.80 4.83
CA LEU A 22 -12.89 17.48 5.09
C LEU A 22 -13.63 18.67 5.71
N GLY A 23 -13.02 19.40 6.64
CA GLY A 23 -13.62 20.57 7.29
C GLY A 23 -13.92 21.73 6.33
N ASN A 24 -13.17 21.85 5.23
CA ASN A 24 -13.40 22.84 4.18
C ASN A 24 -14.48 22.42 3.16
N LEU A 25 -14.99 21.19 3.23
CA LEU A 25 -15.97 20.66 2.30
C LEU A 25 -17.38 20.64 2.91
N LYS A 26 -18.39 20.88 2.07
CA LYS A 26 -19.78 20.71 2.48
C LYS A 26 -20.04 19.26 2.89
N ASN A 27 -20.75 19.07 4.01
CA ASN A 27 -21.06 17.76 4.59
C ASN A 27 -19.81 16.89 4.82
N PHE A 28 -18.69 17.50 5.23
CA PHE A 28 -17.42 16.83 5.44
C PHE A 28 -16.92 16.00 4.24
N GLY A 29 -17.32 16.37 3.02
CA GLY A 29 -16.88 15.66 1.81
C GLY A 29 -17.34 14.21 1.71
N VAL A 30 -18.44 13.82 2.36
CA VAL A 30 -19.03 12.47 2.20
C VAL A 30 -19.30 12.19 0.73
N GLY A 31 -18.86 11.01 0.27
CA GLY A 31 -18.94 10.58 -1.13
C GLY A 31 -17.79 11.06 -2.02
N ARG A 32 -16.88 11.92 -1.52
CA ARG A 32 -15.70 12.37 -2.28
C ARG A 32 -14.54 11.39 -2.16
N ILE A 33 -13.64 11.50 -3.12
CA ILE A 33 -12.49 10.61 -3.29
C ILE A 33 -11.21 11.34 -2.90
N PHE A 34 -10.42 10.67 -2.07
CA PHE A 34 -9.12 11.12 -1.60
C PHE A 34 -8.07 10.08 -1.96
N VAL A 35 -6.85 10.57 -2.14
CA VAL A 35 -5.70 9.74 -2.49
C VAL A 35 -4.57 10.06 -1.52
N ARG A 36 -3.78 9.04 -1.18
CA ARG A 36 -2.54 9.20 -0.43
C ARG A 36 -1.37 9.37 -1.38
N GLN A 37 -0.60 10.45 -1.24
CA GLN A 37 0.51 10.72 -2.16
C GLN A 37 1.59 9.65 -2.05
N MET A 38 1.87 9.15 -0.85
CA MET A 38 2.79 8.04 -0.63
C MET A 38 2.37 6.77 -1.40
N GLU A 39 1.08 6.41 -1.38
CA GLU A 39 0.60 5.21 -2.08
C GLU A 39 0.71 5.35 -3.60
N VAL A 40 0.45 6.56 -4.14
CA VAL A 40 0.63 6.86 -5.56
C VAL A 40 2.11 6.86 -5.96
N ALA A 41 2.99 7.35 -5.08
CA ALA A 41 4.42 7.38 -5.32
C ALA A 41 5.04 5.98 -5.28
N GLU A 42 4.61 5.13 -4.34
CA GLU A 42 5.11 3.76 -4.18
C GLU A 42 4.58 2.81 -5.26
N HIS A 43 3.34 3.00 -5.70
CA HIS A 43 2.67 2.12 -6.67
C HIS A 43 2.12 2.92 -7.86
N PRO A 44 3.01 3.50 -8.68
CA PRO A 44 2.56 4.34 -9.76
C PRO A 44 1.97 3.47 -10.89
N GLY A 45 0.75 3.80 -11.32
CA GLY A 45 0.03 3.02 -12.33
C GLY A 45 -1.08 2.14 -11.77
N GLU A 46 -1.14 1.97 -10.45
CA GLU A 46 -2.17 1.19 -9.78
C GLU A 46 -3.12 2.14 -9.03
N MET A 47 -4.43 1.97 -9.21
CA MET A 47 -5.41 2.85 -8.55
C MET A 47 -5.49 2.54 -7.05
N SER A 48 -5.08 3.50 -6.23
CA SER A 48 -5.26 3.48 -4.77
C SER A 48 -6.01 4.74 -4.34
N PHE A 49 -7.19 4.58 -3.75
CA PHE A 49 -8.04 5.69 -3.38
C PHE A 49 -8.95 5.35 -2.19
N TYR A 50 -9.47 6.40 -1.58
CA TYR A 50 -10.32 6.36 -0.40
C TYR A 50 -11.59 7.13 -0.69
N LYS A 51 -12.73 6.46 -0.64
CA LYS A 51 -14.04 7.10 -0.77
C LYS A 51 -14.65 7.28 0.61
N VAL A 52 -14.94 8.53 0.98
CA VAL A 52 -15.48 8.84 2.32
C VAL A 52 -16.93 8.36 2.41
N VAL A 53 -17.22 7.53 3.41
CA VAL A 53 -18.58 7.00 3.68
C VAL A 53 -19.24 7.81 4.78
N SER A 54 -18.55 8.01 5.89
CA SER A 54 -19.07 8.79 7.01
C SER A 54 -17.94 9.39 7.83
N VAL A 55 -18.17 10.60 8.33
CA VAL A 55 -17.23 11.33 9.18
C VAL A 55 -17.93 11.58 10.52
N LYS A 56 -17.29 11.19 11.62
CA LYS A 56 -17.74 11.52 12.97
C LYS A 56 -16.78 12.56 13.57
N PRO A 57 -17.12 13.86 13.51
CA PRO A 57 -16.38 14.88 14.23
C PRO A 57 -16.42 14.62 15.74
N ALA A 58 -15.27 14.66 16.39
CA ALA A 58 -15.20 14.95 17.81
C ALA A 58 -15.02 16.46 17.96
N MET A 59 -15.94 17.14 18.64
CA MET A 59 -15.91 18.60 18.87
C MET A 59 -14.87 18.98 19.94
N ASP A 60 -13.63 18.54 19.75
CA ASP A 60 -12.47 18.89 20.59
C ASP A 60 -11.62 19.94 19.87
N GLU A 61 -11.02 20.88 20.60
CA GLU A 61 -10.16 21.95 20.02
C GLU A 61 -9.01 21.44 19.15
N LYS A 62 -8.57 20.22 19.42
CA LYS A 62 -7.46 19.55 18.71
C LYS A 62 -7.90 18.37 17.86
N HIS A 63 -9.20 18.15 17.71
CA HIS A 63 -9.72 17.16 16.76
C HIS A 63 -9.12 15.75 16.99
N VAL A 64 -8.92 15.39 18.26
CA VAL A 64 -8.04 14.27 18.64
C VAL A 64 -8.70 12.91 18.43
N LYS A 65 -10.04 12.84 18.47
CA LYS A 65 -10.83 11.60 18.48
C LYS A 65 -11.77 11.48 17.28
N GLU A 66 -11.32 11.90 16.11
CA GLU A 66 -12.15 11.87 14.92
C GLU A 66 -12.07 10.53 14.23
N GLU A 67 -13.25 10.00 13.90
CA GLU A 67 -13.38 8.76 13.14
C GLU A 67 -13.81 9.10 11.71
N VAL A 68 -12.93 8.84 10.76
CA VAL A 68 -13.25 8.92 9.33
C VAL A 68 -13.35 7.50 8.80
N LEU A 69 -14.55 7.12 8.35
CA LEU A 69 -14.81 5.83 7.71
C LEU A 69 -14.76 6.00 6.19
N CYS A 70 -13.87 5.25 5.56
CA CYS A 70 -13.67 5.28 4.11
C CYS A 70 -13.69 3.88 3.52
N GLU A 71 -14.32 3.72 2.36
CA GLU A 71 -14.07 2.58 1.48
C GLU A 71 -12.67 2.74 0.89
N ARG A 72 -11.76 1.81 1.21
CA ARG A 72 -10.38 1.83 0.73
C ARG A 72 -10.23 0.86 -0.44
N VAL A 73 -9.75 1.37 -1.57
CA VAL A 73 -9.23 0.58 -2.67
C VAL A 73 -7.72 0.75 -2.67
N PHE A 74 -6.99 -0.36 -2.59
CA PHE A 74 -5.52 -0.36 -2.61
C PHE A 74 -5.05 -1.23 -3.76
N ARG A 75 -4.25 -0.67 -4.66
CA ARG A 75 -3.69 -1.40 -5.82
C ARG A 75 -4.77 -2.09 -6.66
N GLY A 76 -5.90 -1.41 -6.86
CA GLY A 76 -7.05 -1.92 -7.58
C GLY A 76 -7.92 -2.95 -6.84
N VAL A 77 -7.59 -3.30 -5.60
CA VAL A 77 -8.33 -4.29 -4.80
C VAL A 77 -9.11 -3.60 -3.69
N LYS A 78 -10.39 -3.96 -3.52
CA LYS A 78 -11.21 -3.46 -2.39
C LYS A 78 -10.72 -4.09 -1.10
N MET A 79 -10.40 -3.26 -0.11
CA MET A 79 -9.95 -3.75 1.19
C MET A 79 -11.14 -4.10 2.08
N GLU A 80 -10.89 -4.96 3.08
CA GLU A 80 -11.84 -5.32 4.15
C GLU A 80 -13.19 -5.86 3.68
N ARG A 81 -13.22 -6.53 2.52
CA ARG A 81 -14.43 -7.08 1.88
C ARG A 81 -15.45 -6.00 1.53
N GLY A 82 -14.96 -4.81 1.14
CA GLY A 82 -15.80 -3.67 0.83
C GLY A 82 -16.39 -2.99 2.07
N ARG A 83 -15.94 -3.35 3.28
CA ARG A 83 -16.34 -2.62 4.50
C ARG A 83 -15.57 -1.31 4.61
N PRO A 84 -16.20 -0.24 5.13
CA PRO A 84 -15.51 1.00 5.41
C PRO A 84 -14.45 0.81 6.50
N VAL A 85 -13.24 1.28 6.22
CA VAL A 85 -12.08 1.24 7.11
C VAL A 85 -11.99 2.54 7.88
N VAL A 86 -11.63 2.47 9.17
CA VAL A 86 -11.27 3.66 9.94
C VAL A 86 -9.89 4.13 9.50
N VAL A 87 -9.83 5.38 9.05
CA VAL A 87 -8.62 5.99 8.52
C VAL A 87 -8.09 7.01 9.52
N ASN A 88 -6.76 7.06 9.67
CA ASN A 88 -6.11 8.08 10.50
C ASN A 88 -6.08 9.45 9.78
N PRO A 89 -6.81 10.47 10.27
CA PRO A 89 -6.90 11.77 9.61
C PRO A 89 -5.67 12.67 9.87
N LYS A 90 -4.84 12.32 10.86
CA LYS A 90 -3.70 13.13 11.34
C LYS A 90 -2.41 12.92 10.57
N ILE A 91 -2.42 12.14 9.50
CA ILE A 91 -1.25 11.96 8.64
C ILE A 91 -1.29 13.02 7.54
N GLN A 92 -0.19 13.73 7.29
CA GLN A 92 -0.07 14.76 6.25
C GLN A 92 0.31 14.13 4.90
N ASP A 93 -0.62 13.38 4.32
CA ASP A 93 -0.36 12.63 3.08
C ASP A 93 -1.55 12.66 2.13
N TRP A 94 -2.58 13.44 2.45
CA TRP A 94 -3.85 13.42 1.73
C TRP A 94 -3.92 14.47 0.64
N GLN A 95 -4.46 14.05 -0.49
CA GLN A 95 -4.84 14.91 -1.60
C GLN A 95 -6.29 14.63 -2.00
N LEU A 96 -7.04 15.71 -2.17
CA LEU A 96 -8.40 15.68 -2.67
C LEU A 96 -8.39 15.55 -4.19
N VAL A 97 -9.13 14.57 -4.73
CA VAL A 97 -9.28 14.43 -6.18
C VAL A 97 -10.24 15.51 -6.71
N PRO A 98 -9.87 16.25 -7.76
CA PRO A 98 -10.78 17.18 -8.43
C PRO A 98 -12.01 16.47 -9.04
N LYS A 99 -13.17 17.13 -9.00
CA LYS A 99 -14.45 16.56 -9.47
C LYS A 99 -14.44 16.09 -10.94
N SER A 100 -13.66 16.75 -11.79
CA SER A 100 -13.51 16.35 -13.20
C SER A 100 -12.91 14.95 -13.32
N MET A 101 -11.94 14.62 -12.46
CA MET A 101 -11.24 13.35 -12.44
C MET A 101 -11.92 12.29 -11.57
N GLU A 102 -12.82 12.67 -10.65
CA GLU A 102 -13.52 11.72 -9.78
C GLU A 102 -14.26 10.61 -10.57
N LYS A 103 -14.76 10.92 -11.78
CA LYS A 103 -15.43 9.92 -12.65
C LYS A 103 -14.55 8.71 -12.93
N LEU A 104 -13.25 8.93 -13.18
CA LEU A 104 -12.28 7.86 -13.49
C LEU A 104 -12.17 6.84 -12.35
N TYR A 105 -12.22 7.31 -11.11
CA TYR A 105 -12.11 6.46 -9.92
C TYR A 105 -13.43 5.76 -9.59
N VAL A 106 -14.57 6.37 -9.92
CA VAL A 106 -15.89 5.75 -9.74
C VAL A 106 -16.14 4.64 -10.75
N ASP A 107 -15.72 4.86 -12.00
CA ASP A 107 -15.89 3.90 -13.10
C ASP A 107 -14.92 2.72 -12.99
N PHE A 108 -13.82 2.89 -12.25
CA PHE A 108 -12.85 1.83 -12.00
C PHE A 108 -13.48 0.66 -11.22
N LYS A 109 -13.56 -0.51 -11.89
CA LYS A 109 -14.06 -1.74 -11.29
C LYS A 109 -12.99 -2.36 -10.39
N ALA A 110 -12.96 -1.93 -9.14
CA ALA A 110 -12.08 -2.54 -8.15
C ALA A 110 -12.45 -4.02 -7.93
N VAL A 111 -11.41 -4.86 -7.95
CA VAL A 111 -11.52 -6.32 -7.78
C VAL A 111 -11.75 -6.63 -6.31
N ASP A 112 -12.66 -7.57 -6.02
CA ASP A 112 -12.89 -8.01 -4.66
C ASP A 112 -11.71 -8.84 -4.15
N PRO A 113 -11.35 -8.74 -2.85
CA PRO A 113 -10.17 -9.38 -2.33
C PRO A 113 -10.33 -10.90 -2.37
N THR A 114 -9.44 -11.59 -3.09
CA THR A 114 -9.37 -13.06 -3.08
C THR A 114 -9.01 -13.54 -1.68
N ILE A 115 -9.88 -14.36 -1.08
CA ILE A 115 -9.65 -14.93 0.25
C ILE A 115 -8.56 -16.00 0.12
N LYS A 116 -7.36 -15.70 0.64
CA LYS A 116 -6.25 -16.66 0.62
C LYS A 116 -6.41 -17.66 1.76
N LYS A 117 -6.32 -18.95 1.45
CA LYS A 117 -6.27 -20.01 2.47
C LYS A 117 -4.84 -20.23 2.94
N LEU A 118 -4.58 -19.96 4.21
CA LEU A 118 -3.26 -20.10 4.83
C LEU A 118 -3.07 -21.50 5.46
N PRO A 119 -1.86 -22.07 5.40
CA PRO A 119 -1.58 -23.38 5.97
C PRO A 119 -1.58 -23.34 7.50
N SER A 120 -2.30 -24.26 8.15
CA SER A 120 -2.25 -24.41 9.61
C SER A 120 -0.89 -24.95 10.11
N LEU A 121 -0.21 -25.73 9.26
CA LEU A 121 1.03 -26.43 9.59
C LEU A 121 2.19 -25.88 8.73
N LEU A 122 3.28 -25.49 9.39
CA LEU A 122 4.52 -25.05 8.75
C LEU A 122 5.63 -26.07 8.91
N ASN A 123 6.60 -26.02 8.00
CA ASN A 123 7.84 -26.74 8.15
C ASN A 123 8.69 -26.10 9.25
N VAL A 124 9.47 -26.92 9.96
CA VAL A 124 10.46 -26.42 10.92
C VAL A 124 11.57 -25.65 10.19
N PRO A 125 12.06 -24.52 10.74
CA PRO A 125 13.22 -23.82 10.18
C PRO A 125 14.46 -24.72 10.03
N PRO A 126 15.38 -24.44 9.10
CA PRO A 126 16.52 -25.33 8.78
C PRO A 126 17.41 -25.63 9.99
N LEU A 127 17.68 -24.65 10.85
CA LEU A 127 18.44 -24.87 12.10
C LEU A 127 17.73 -25.84 13.05
N MET A 128 16.40 -25.75 13.17
CA MET A 128 15.62 -26.67 14.00
C MET A 128 15.58 -28.07 13.40
N LYS A 129 15.60 -28.21 12.07
CA LYS A 129 15.75 -29.52 11.40
C LYS A 129 17.05 -30.21 11.84
N GLU A 130 18.17 -29.49 11.85
CA GLU A 130 19.46 -30.05 12.25
C GLU A 130 19.47 -30.48 13.73
N ILE A 131 18.89 -29.68 14.62
CA ILE A 131 18.78 -30.02 16.05
C ILE A 131 17.90 -31.27 16.24
N LEU A 132 16.80 -31.38 15.51
CA LEU A 132 15.92 -32.54 15.56
C LEU A 132 16.56 -33.80 14.96
N ALA A 133 17.33 -33.64 13.87
CA ALA A 133 18.08 -34.72 13.23
C ALA A 133 19.18 -35.27 14.15
N GLY A 134 19.88 -34.40 14.88
CA GLY A 134 20.88 -34.79 15.88
C GLY A 134 20.30 -35.58 17.05
N ASN A 135 19.01 -35.36 17.38
CA ASN A 135 18.30 -36.03 18.47
C ASN A 135 17.57 -37.33 18.05
N LYS A 136 17.90 -37.93 16.90
CA LYS A 136 17.27 -39.15 16.32
C LYS A 136 15.78 -38.99 15.97
N GLY A 137 15.28 -37.76 15.84
CA GLY A 137 13.94 -37.49 15.30
C GLY A 137 13.97 -37.39 13.78
N ASN A 138 12.93 -37.86 13.10
CA ASN A 138 12.75 -37.66 11.66
C ASN A 138 12.43 -36.18 11.38
N ALA A 139 13.48 -35.36 11.27
CA ALA A 139 13.42 -33.91 11.12
C ALA A 139 12.56 -33.42 9.94
N ASP A 140 12.48 -34.18 8.86
CA ASP A 140 11.74 -33.80 7.64
C ASP A 140 10.22 -33.97 7.76
N THR A 141 9.73 -34.68 8.78
CA THR A 141 8.29 -34.96 8.95
C THR A 141 7.63 -34.09 10.02
N VAL A 142 8.42 -33.35 10.81
CA VAL A 142 7.89 -32.53 11.90
C VAL A 142 7.34 -31.22 11.32
N LYS A 143 6.02 -31.09 11.36
CA LYS A 143 5.33 -29.83 11.08
C LYS A 143 4.91 -29.16 12.38
N VAL A 144 5.08 -27.85 12.47
CA VAL A 144 4.73 -27.06 13.65
C VAL A 144 3.41 -26.35 13.40
N PRO A 145 2.46 -26.35 14.36
CA PRO A 145 1.26 -25.53 14.24
C PRO A 145 1.65 -24.06 14.26
N TYR A 146 1.22 -23.31 13.26
CA TYR A 146 1.47 -21.88 13.19
C TYR A 146 0.26 -21.11 13.72
N LYS A 147 0.49 -20.29 14.75
CA LYS A 147 -0.54 -19.42 15.29
C LYS A 147 -0.55 -18.12 14.50
N TYR A 148 -1.57 -17.92 13.68
CA TYR A 148 -1.84 -16.64 13.05
C TYR A 148 -2.46 -15.66 14.06
N ASP A 149 -2.32 -14.36 13.80
CA ASP A 149 -3.10 -13.34 14.49
C ASP A 149 -4.60 -13.58 14.27
N GLU A 150 -5.41 -13.29 15.29
CA GLU A 150 -6.85 -13.58 15.29
C GLU A 150 -7.61 -12.75 14.24
N GLU A 151 -7.04 -11.62 13.79
CA GLU A 151 -7.66 -10.68 12.84
C GLU A 151 -7.07 -10.77 11.42
N LEU A 152 -7.19 -11.93 10.77
CA LEU A 152 -6.83 -12.04 9.35
C LEU A 152 -7.88 -11.35 8.46
N LYS A 153 -7.58 -10.12 8.01
CA LYS A 153 -8.50 -9.31 7.20
C LYS A 153 -8.85 -9.93 5.84
N ASN A 154 -7.87 -10.55 5.17
CA ASN A 154 -8.00 -11.10 3.80
C ASN A 154 -7.62 -12.59 3.68
N ALA A 155 -7.53 -13.31 4.81
CA ALA A 155 -7.09 -14.70 4.82
C ALA A 155 -7.90 -15.55 5.79
N VAL A 156 -8.01 -16.85 5.50
CA VAL A 156 -8.65 -17.84 6.36
C VAL A 156 -7.66 -18.98 6.57
N VAL A 157 -7.56 -19.49 7.79
CA VAL A 157 -6.73 -20.66 8.09
C VAL A 157 -7.42 -21.90 7.54
N ALA A 158 -6.70 -22.71 6.75
CA ALA A 158 -7.21 -23.96 6.23
C ALA A 158 -7.46 -24.96 7.36
N SER A 159 -8.62 -25.64 7.33
CA SER A 159 -8.95 -26.73 8.25
C SER A 159 -8.16 -28.01 7.92
N GLU A 160 -8.04 -28.92 8.89
CA GLU A 160 -7.32 -30.19 8.78
C GLU A 160 -7.87 -31.05 7.61
N GLY A 161 -7.22 -30.99 6.44
CA GLY A 161 -7.56 -31.75 5.24
C GLY A 161 -7.74 -30.93 3.96
N GLU A 162 -7.85 -29.60 4.05
CA GLU A 162 -7.88 -28.74 2.85
C GLU A 162 -6.46 -28.41 2.36
N LYS A 163 -6.25 -28.40 1.04
CA LYS A 163 -4.98 -27.95 0.46
C LYS A 163 -4.87 -26.43 0.64
N PRO A 164 -3.82 -25.92 1.33
CA PRO A 164 -3.60 -24.49 1.43
C PRO A 164 -3.25 -23.91 0.06
N ASP A 165 -3.79 -22.74 -0.24
CA ASP A 165 -3.55 -22.03 -1.50
C ASP A 165 -2.16 -21.38 -1.51
N VAL A 166 -1.62 -21.11 -0.33
CA VAL A 166 -0.28 -20.56 -0.13
C VAL A 166 0.60 -21.60 0.57
N THR A 167 1.70 -21.99 -0.07
CA THR A 167 2.78 -22.76 0.58
C THR A 167 3.89 -21.81 1.00
N PHE A 168 4.38 -21.98 2.23
CA PHE A 168 5.56 -21.28 2.70
C PHE A 168 6.76 -22.20 2.54
N ASP A 169 7.60 -21.94 1.54
CA ASP A 169 8.87 -22.64 1.37
C ASP A 169 9.99 -21.93 2.14
N ASP A 170 10.80 -22.73 2.85
CA ASP A 170 11.94 -22.27 3.65
C ASP A 170 13.20 -21.99 2.81
N SER A 171 13.14 -22.21 1.49
CA SER A 171 14.34 -22.34 0.64
C SER A 171 14.82 -21.05 -0.03
N ALA A 172 14.19 -19.89 0.21
CA ALA A 172 14.65 -18.64 -0.40
C ALA A 172 14.37 -17.39 0.47
N PRO A 173 15.26 -16.36 0.43
CA PRO A 173 14.86 -15.03 0.87
C PRO A 173 13.67 -14.61 0.01
N ARG A 174 12.56 -14.24 0.65
CA ARG A 174 11.35 -13.75 -0.03
C ARG A 174 11.70 -12.43 -0.71
N LEU A 175 12.27 -12.50 -1.90
CA LEU A 175 12.16 -11.42 -2.87
C LEU A 175 10.65 -11.25 -3.06
N HIS A 176 10.12 -10.08 -2.71
CA HIS A 176 8.74 -9.71 -2.99
C HIS A 176 8.55 -9.77 -4.50
N THR A 177 8.19 -10.95 -5.02
CA THR A 177 7.65 -11.07 -6.36
C THR A 177 6.32 -10.36 -6.31
N THR A 178 6.31 -9.14 -6.83
CA THR A 178 5.09 -8.38 -7.03
C THR A 178 4.13 -9.28 -7.81
N SER A 179 3.03 -9.67 -7.17
CA SER A 179 2.15 -10.70 -7.73
C SER A 179 1.60 -10.22 -9.06
N ARG A 180 1.81 -11.00 -10.13
CA ARG A 180 1.37 -10.71 -11.51
C ARG A 180 -0.09 -10.25 -11.60
N ALA A 181 -0.96 -10.78 -10.74
CA ALA A 181 -2.36 -10.40 -10.61
C ALA A 181 -2.60 -8.91 -10.29
N LEU A 182 -1.64 -8.21 -9.67
CA LEU A 182 -1.76 -6.78 -9.37
C LEU A 182 -1.49 -5.89 -10.59
N TYR A 183 -0.93 -6.46 -11.65
CA TYR A 183 -0.57 -5.78 -12.88
C TYR A 183 -1.51 -6.10 -14.05
N GLU A 184 -2.51 -6.98 -13.86
CA GLU A 184 -3.49 -7.29 -14.91
C GLU A 184 -4.33 -6.07 -15.29
N ASN A 185 -4.55 -5.15 -14.34
CA ASN A 185 -5.32 -3.93 -14.55
C ASN A 185 -4.49 -2.74 -15.05
N LEU A 186 -3.17 -2.91 -15.27
CA LEU A 186 -2.31 -1.83 -15.80
C LEU A 186 -2.71 -1.43 -17.22
N GLU A 187 -3.07 -2.39 -18.08
CA GLU A 187 -3.48 -2.09 -19.45
C GLU A 187 -4.77 -1.27 -19.51
N GLU A 188 -5.69 -1.50 -18.57
CA GLU A 188 -6.90 -0.68 -18.43
C GLU A 188 -6.55 0.72 -17.93
N PHE A 189 -5.61 0.83 -16.98
CA PHE A 189 -5.12 2.12 -16.52
C PHE A 189 -4.41 2.93 -17.62
N GLU A 190 -3.59 2.28 -18.45
CA GLU A 190 -2.90 2.94 -19.58
C GLU A 190 -3.87 3.43 -20.65
N LYS A 191 -4.93 2.66 -20.94
CA LYS A 191 -6.02 3.09 -21.84
C LYS A 191 -6.77 4.31 -21.28
N VAL A 192 -7.07 4.29 -19.99
CA VAL A 192 -7.73 5.41 -19.30
C VAL A 192 -6.83 6.65 -19.27
N LEU A 193 -5.52 6.48 -19.06
CA LEU A 193 -4.58 7.57 -19.19
C LEU A 193 -4.55 8.11 -20.62
N ALA A 194 -4.57 7.26 -21.64
CA ALA A 194 -4.51 7.68 -23.04
C ALA A 194 -5.66 8.62 -23.42
N GLU A 195 -6.85 8.47 -22.82
CA GLU A 195 -8.04 9.31 -23.07
C GLU A 195 -7.99 10.73 -22.46
N ILE A 196 -6.98 11.04 -21.63
CA ILE A 196 -6.84 12.35 -20.98
C ILE A 196 -6.17 13.37 -21.94
N PRO A 197 -6.65 14.63 -22.03
CA PRO A 197 -5.99 15.71 -22.76
C PRO A 197 -4.54 15.94 -22.30
N GLU A 198 -3.64 16.17 -23.27
CA GLU A 198 -2.18 16.20 -23.04
C GLU A 198 -1.75 17.24 -21.98
N ASP A 199 -2.43 18.39 -21.91
CA ASP A 199 -2.14 19.46 -20.93
C ASP A 199 -2.18 18.98 -19.46
N THR A 200 -3.04 18.02 -19.13
CA THR A 200 -3.16 17.44 -17.78
C THR A 200 -2.21 16.26 -17.52
N LYS A 201 -1.76 15.58 -18.59
CA LYS A 201 -0.72 14.54 -18.48
C LYS A 201 0.63 15.15 -18.17
N GLU A 202 0.93 16.33 -18.72
CA GLU A 202 2.20 17.01 -18.50
C GLU A 202 2.39 17.41 -17.04
N GLU A 203 1.37 17.86 -16.31
CA GLU A 203 1.50 18.19 -14.88
C GLU A 203 1.82 16.96 -14.01
N MET A 204 1.25 15.79 -14.33
CA MET A 204 1.54 14.53 -13.62
C MET A 204 2.89 13.93 -14.03
N ILE A 205 3.32 14.11 -15.29
CA ILE A 205 4.62 13.65 -15.79
C ILE A 205 5.75 14.59 -15.33
N MET A 206 5.48 15.89 -15.15
CA MET A 206 6.47 16.87 -14.66
C MET A 206 6.94 16.52 -13.25
N GLY A 207 6.04 16.04 -12.39
CA GLY A 207 6.39 15.51 -11.07
C GLY A 207 7.32 14.29 -11.15
N ARG A 208 7.09 13.38 -12.12
CA ARG A 208 7.96 12.21 -12.39
C ARG A 208 9.33 12.61 -12.96
N LYS A 209 9.38 13.63 -13.81
CA LYS A 209 10.62 14.12 -14.43
C LYS A 209 11.49 14.85 -13.41
N LEU A 210 10.90 15.71 -12.58
CA LEU A 210 11.57 16.36 -11.46
C LEU A 210 12.08 15.36 -10.42
N PHE A 211 11.33 14.28 -10.17
CA PHE A 211 11.75 13.22 -9.25
C PHE A 211 12.89 12.35 -9.81
N ARG A 212 12.88 12.02 -11.11
CA ARG A 212 14.02 11.33 -11.77
C ARG A 212 15.27 12.20 -11.84
N GLU A 213 15.14 13.47 -12.22
CA GLU A 213 16.27 14.41 -12.23
C GLU A 213 16.84 14.65 -10.83
N PHE A 214 16.01 14.54 -9.79
CA PHE A 214 16.45 14.56 -8.40
C PHE A 214 17.21 13.27 -8.02
N LEU A 215 16.73 12.09 -8.42
CA LEU A 215 17.40 10.81 -8.16
C LEU A 215 18.75 10.70 -8.89
N ASP A 216 18.83 11.10 -10.15
CA ASP A 216 20.07 11.09 -10.93
C ASP A 216 21.14 12.03 -10.33
N LYS A 217 20.71 13.17 -9.76
CA LYS A 217 21.61 14.08 -9.01
C LYS A 217 22.10 13.49 -7.68
N VAL A 218 21.31 12.62 -7.06
CA VAL A 218 21.68 11.95 -5.80
C VAL A 218 22.62 10.78 -6.07
N GLU A 219 22.41 10.03 -7.15
CA GLU A 219 23.27 8.89 -7.54
C GLU A 219 24.62 9.35 -8.12
N GLY A 220 24.68 10.48 -8.82
CA GLY A 220 25.93 11.06 -9.35
C GLY A 220 26.96 11.51 -8.28
N HIS A 221 26.56 11.60 -7.01
CA HIS A 221 27.45 11.96 -5.90
C HIS A 221 27.98 10.75 -5.11
N ALA A 222 27.58 9.51 -5.46
CA ALA A 222 27.96 8.30 -4.72
C ALA A 222 29.23 7.60 -5.25
N THR A 223 29.92 8.16 -6.24
CA THR A 223 31.22 7.64 -6.72
C THR A 223 32.38 8.56 -6.30
N HIS A 224 32.68 8.60 -5.01
CA HIS A 224 34.00 8.98 -4.55
C HIS A 224 34.64 7.81 -3.82
N GLU A 225 35.71 7.31 -4.45
CA GLU A 225 36.57 6.23 -4.02
C GLU A 225 37.01 6.43 -2.56
N ILE A 226 36.80 5.41 -1.74
CA ILE A 226 37.38 5.33 -0.39
C ILE A 226 38.88 5.04 -0.58
N PRO A 227 39.80 5.95 -0.20
CA PRO A 227 41.21 5.66 -0.27
C PRO A 227 41.56 4.62 0.80
N LYS A 228 42.06 3.46 0.37
CA LYS A 228 42.68 2.47 1.26
C LYS A 228 43.93 3.10 1.90
N LYS A 229 43.96 3.12 3.23
CA LYS A 229 45.18 3.18 4.05
C LYS A 229 45.04 2.20 5.20
#